data_AF-A0A9D5VZM0-F1
#
_entry.id   AF-A0A9D5VZM0-F1
#
_cell.length_a   1.000
_cell.length_b   1.000
_cell.length_c   1.000
_cell.angle_alpha   90.00
_cell.angle_beta   90.00
_cell.angle_gamma   90.00
#
_symmetry.space_group_name_H-M   'P 1'
#
loop_
_entity.id
_entity.type
_entity.pdbx_description
1 polymer ?
#
loop_
_entity_poly.entity_id
_entity_poly.type
_entity_poly.pdbx_seq_one_letter_code
_entity_poly.pdbx_strand_id
1 'polypeptide(L)'
;DEQTIEIVTTLIRKSTIPLLIDAGGLNCISTLKYEERLELLNSAKIPLILTPHTGEMARLLSKDNGDFKSLCAKVEAERLDISRKFSKDSGAILVLKGASTIISTPNGNSYINITGNPGMATAGSGDVLAGMIASF
;
A
#
# COMPACT_ATOMS: atom_id res chain seq x y z
N ASP A 1 -1.76 -6.04 17.24
CA ASP A 1 -2.71 -6.10 18.39
C ASP A 1 -3.77 -5.00 18.20
N GLU A 2 -4.86 -5.06 18.96
CA GLU A 2 -6.05 -4.19 18.78
C GLU A 2 -5.71 -2.70 18.95
N GLN A 3 -4.80 -2.35 19.87
CA GLN A 3 -4.39 -0.96 20.10
C GLN A 3 -3.68 -0.38 18.87
N THR A 4 -2.82 -1.16 18.21
CA THR A 4 -2.14 -0.73 16.99
C THR A 4 -3.13 -0.44 15.86
N ILE A 5 -4.19 -1.25 15.72
CA ILE A 5 -5.24 -1.02 14.70
C ILE A 5 -5.99 0.29 14.99
N GLU A 6 -6.34 0.54 16.25
CA GLU A 6 -7.02 1.78 16.64
C GLU A 6 -6.16 3.02 16.35
N ILE A 7 -4.86 2.97 16.64
CA ILE A 7 -3.94 4.07 16.34
C ILE A 7 -3.89 4.34 14.83
N VAL A 8 -3.68 3.31 14.00
CA VAL A 8 -3.57 3.46 12.55
C VAL A 8 -4.86 4.03 11.95
N THR A 9 -6.01 3.46 12.32
CA THR A 9 -7.31 3.92 11.82
C THR A 9 -7.63 5.36 12.28
N THR A 10 -7.24 5.73 13.51
CA THR A 10 -7.41 7.08 14.03
C THR A 10 -6.53 8.08 13.29
N LEU A 11 -5.26 7.74 13.02
CA LEU A 11 -4.35 8.59 12.26
C LEU A 11 -4.89 8.85 10.86
N ILE A 12 -5.36 7.83 10.14
CA ILE A 12 -5.94 8.00 8.80
C ILE A 12 -7.13 8.97 8.82
N ARG A 13 -8.02 8.86 9.82
CA ARG A 13 -9.23 9.69 9.91
C ARG A 13 -8.97 11.12 10.36
N LYS A 14 -7.97 11.34 11.22
CA LYS A 14 -7.81 12.60 11.96
C LYS A 14 -6.53 13.37 11.61
N SER A 15 -5.58 12.76 10.90
CA SER A 15 -4.35 13.46 10.55
C SER A 15 -4.65 14.70 9.70
N THR A 16 -3.92 15.76 9.99
CA THR A 16 -3.94 17.03 9.25
C THR A 16 -2.69 17.22 8.39
N ILE A 17 -1.78 16.24 8.40
CA ILE A 17 -0.57 16.19 7.58
C ILE A 17 -0.57 14.94 6.70
N PRO A 18 0.16 14.95 5.56
CA PRO A 18 0.32 13.78 4.72
C PRO A 18 0.79 12.57 5.53
N LEU A 19 0.30 11.38 5.17
CA LEU A 19 0.64 10.13 5.84
C LEU A 19 1.27 9.14 4.87
N LEU A 20 2.35 8.51 5.31
CA LEU A 20 2.93 7.33 4.68
C LEU A 20 2.69 6.12 5.58
N ILE A 21 2.13 5.05 5.01
CA ILE A 21 1.84 3.80 5.73
C ILE A 21 2.58 2.66 5.07
N ASP A 22 3.45 2.00 5.85
CA ASP A 22 4.22 0.83 5.44
C ASP A 22 4.03 -0.33 6.42
N ALA A 23 4.42 -1.54 5.99
CA ALA A 23 4.60 -2.70 6.84
C ALA A 23 3.44 -2.98 7.83
N GLY A 24 3.70 -2.83 9.13
CA GLY A 24 2.74 -3.06 10.20
C GLY A 24 1.45 -2.26 10.03
N GLY A 25 1.54 -1.01 9.54
CA GLY A 25 0.36 -0.18 9.30
C GLY A 25 -0.52 -0.73 8.17
N LEU A 26 0.09 -1.23 7.09
CA LEU A 26 -0.64 -1.89 6.01
C LEU A 26 -1.29 -3.19 6.48
N ASN A 27 -0.60 -3.94 7.35
CA ASN A 27 -1.16 -5.15 7.96
C ASN A 27 -2.39 -4.82 8.83
N CYS A 28 -2.36 -3.76 9.64
CA CYS A 28 -3.51 -3.29 10.42
C CYS A 28 -4.71 -2.92 9.52
N ILE A 29 -4.46 -2.25 8.40
CA ILE A 29 -5.52 -1.92 7.43
C ILE A 29 -6.08 -3.19 6.77
N SER A 30 -5.24 -4.20 6.56
CA SER A 30 -5.63 -5.46 5.92
C SER A 30 -6.51 -6.37 6.78
N THR A 31 -6.65 -6.10 8.08
CA THR A 31 -7.55 -6.88 8.95
C THR A 31 -9.01 -6.46 8.82
N LEU A 32 -9.28 -5.27 8.26
CA LEU A 32 -10.63 -4.78 8.01
C LEU A 32 -11.22 -5.49 6.80
N LYS A 33 -12.57 -5.57 6.73
CA LYS A 33 -13.25 -6.00 5.50
C LYS A 33 -12.87 -5.09 4.34
N TYR A 34 -12.88 -5.64 3.13
CA TYR A 34 -12.38 -4.92 1.96
C TYR A 34 -13.09 -3.58 1.73
N GLU A 35 -14.41 -3.54 1.92
CA GLU A 35 -15.24 -2.35 1.76
C GLU A 35 -14.94 -1.30 2.85
N GLU A 36 -14.87 -1.73 4.12
CA GLU A 36 -14.52 -0.87 5.26
C GLU A 36 -13.10 -0.30 5.14
N ARG A 37 -12.18 -1.09 4.59
CA ARG A 37 -10.82 -0.66 4.26
C ARG A 37 -10.82 0.46 3.24
N LEU A 38 -11.53 0.29 2.12
CA LEU A 38 -11.60 1.34 1.10
C LEU A 38 -12.30 2.59 1.64
N GLU A 39 -13.36 2.44 2.43
CA GLU A 39 -14.03 3.56 3.08
C GLU A 39 -13.07 4.32 4.01
N LEU A 40 -12.31 3.61 4.85
CA LEU A 40 -11.31 4.20 5.73
C LEU A 40 -10.27 5.00 4.94
N LEU A 41 -9.70 4.41 3.88
CA LEU A 41 -8.67 5.07 3.06
C LEU A 41 -9.22 6.32 2.36
N ASN A 42 -10.44 6.24 1.80
CA ASN A 42 -11.11 7.38 1.16
C ASN A 42 -11.56 8.45 2.16
N SER A 43 -11.72 8.11 3.44
CA SER A 43 -12.08 9.09 4.47
C SER A 43 -10.93 10.04 4.82
N ALA A 44 -9.70 9.72 4.41
CA ALA A 44 -8.54 10.58 4.61
C ALA A 44 -8.73 11.92 3.90
N LYS A 45 -8.60 13.01 4.65
CA LYS A 45 -8.68 14.39 4.10
C LYS A 45 -7.32 14.94 3.66
N ILE A 46 -6.30 14.09 3.72
CA ILE A 46 -4.90 14.41 3.48
C ILE A 46 -4.34 13.43 2.44
N PRO A 47 -3.23 13.78 1.77
CA PRO A 47 -2.54 12.83 0.90
C PRO A 47 -2.09 11.59 1.68
N LEU A 48 -2.46 10.42 1.17
CA LEU A 48 -2.09 9.13 1.74
C LEU A 48 -1.17 8.39 0.77
N ILE A 49 -0.03 7.92 1.26
CA ILE A 49 0.94 7.12 0.51
C ILE A 49 1.02 5.73 1.15
N LEU A 50 0.84 4.69 0.34
CA LEU A 50 0.93 3.30 0.76
C LEU A 50 2.08 2.63 0.03
N THR A 51 2.95 1.90 0.75
CA THR A 51 4.17 1.31 0.17
C THR A 51 4.20 -0.23 0.19
N PRO A 52 3.14 -0.94 -0.23
CA PRO A 52 3.11 -2.40 -0.10
C PRO A 52 4.14 -3.07 -1.01
N HIS A 53 4.72 -4.17 -0.55
CA HIS A 53 5.24 -5.20 -1.44
C HIS A 53 4.12 -6.17 -1.88
N THR A 54 4.42 -7.14 -2.74
CA THR A 54 3.44 -8.09 -3.33
C THR A 54 2.52 -8.76 -2.29
N GLY A 55 3.11 -9.36 -1.25
CA GLY A 55 2.33 -10.00 -0.18
C GLY A 55 1.42 -9.04 0.60
N GLU A 56 1.88 -7.83 0.92
CA GLU A 56 1.05 -6.81 1.58
C GLU A 56 -0.09 -6.36 0.66
N MET A 57 0.21 -6.15 -0.63
CA MET A 57 -0.78 -5.80 -1.62
C MET A 57 -1.84 -6.90 -1.78
N ALA A 58 -1.43 -8.17 -1.79
CA ALA A 58 -2.35 -9.29 -1.80
C ALA A 58 -3.29 -9.25 -0.58
N ARG A 59 -2.77 -8.97 0.63
CA ARG A 59 -3.63 -8.80 1.82
C ARG A 59 -4.61 -7.62 1.65
N LEU A 60 -4.15 -6.51 1.09
CA LEU A 60 -4.96 -5.32 0.80
C LEU A 60 -6.02 -5.53 -0.29
N LEU A 61 -5.89 -6.57 -1.13
CA LEU A 61 -6.90 -6.95 -2.12
C LEU A 61 -7.81 -8.07 -1.65
N SER A 62 -7.41 -8.80 -0.61
CA SER A 62 -8.18 -9.94 -0.12
C SER A 62 -9.53 -9.49 0.41
N LYS A 63 -10.59 -10.13 -0.08
CA LYS A 63 -11.97 -9.92 0.38
C LYS A 63 -12.37 -10.90 1.50
N ASP A 64 -11.74 -12.07 1.54
CA ASP A 64 -11.95 -13.16 2.51
C ASP A 64 -10.64 -13.97 2.72
N ASN A 65 -10.70 -15.11 3.43
CA ASN A 65 -9.62 -16.11 3.55
C ASN A 65 -9.37 -16.90 2.23
N GLY A 66 -9.35 -16.21 1.09
CA GLY A 66 -9.11 -16.81 -0.22
C GLY A 66 -7.67 -17.33 -0.38
N ASP A 67 -7.40 -17.97 -1.52
CA ASP A 67 -6.07 -18.49 -1.84
C ASP A 67 -5.04 -17.35 -1.98
N PHE A 68 -4.31 -17.10 -0.89
CA PHE A 68 -3.29 -16.06 -0.78
C PHE A 68 -2.17 -16.23 -1.81
N LYS A 69 -1.84 -17.47 -2.20
CA LYS A 69 -0.79 -17.74 -3.18
C LYS A 69 -1.24 -17.32 -4.58
N SER A 70 -2.47 -17.66 -4.96
CA SER A 70 -3.07 -17.21 -6.22
C SER A 70 -3.15 -15.68 -6.27
N LEU A 71 -3.50 -15.03 -5.16
CA LEU A 71 -3.58 -13.58 -5.11
C LEU A 71 -2.21 -12.91 -5.25
N CYS A 72 -1.17 -13.44 -4.61
CA CYS A 72 0.21 -12.96 -4.83
C CYS A 72 0.64 -13.11 -6.30
N ALA A 73 0.35 -14.27 -6.92
CA ALA A 73 0.67 -14.51 -8.33
C ALA A 73 -0.07 -13.53 -9.25
N LYS A 74 -1.35 -13.24 -8.94
CA LYS A 74 -2.13 -12.23 -9.65
C LYS A 74 -1.53 -10.83 -9.51
N VAL A 75 -1.13 -10.44 -8.30
CA VAL A 75 -0.46 -9.16 -8.05
C VAL A 75 0.79 -9.03 -8.91
N GLU A 76 1.62 -10.08 -9.02
CA GLU A 76 2.81 -10.06 -9.87
C GLU A 76 2.51 -10.03 -11.37
N ALA A 77 1.47 -10.74 -11.82
CA ALA A 77 1.10 -10.77 -13.23
C ALA A 77 0.47 -9.45 -13.72
N GLU A 78 -0.30 -8.78 -12.85
CA GLU A 78 -1.13 -7.61 -13.20
C GLU A 78 -0.70 -6.33 -12.44
N ARG A 79 0.59 -6.21 -12.07
CA ARG A 79 1.10 -5.16 -11.16
C ARG A 79 0.60 -3.76 -11.50
N LEU A 80 0.66 -3.35 -12.77
CA LEU A 80 0.27 -2.00 -13.21
C LEU A 80 -1.24 -1.75 -13.05
N ASP A 81 -2.06 -2.66 -13.54
CA ASP A 81 -3.51 -2.53 -13.54
C ASP A 81 -4.06 -2.58 -12.12
N ILE A 82 -3.54 -3.50 -11.31
CA ILE A 82 -3.85 -3.59 -9.88
C ILE A 82 -3.46 -2.29 -9.16
N SER A 83 -2.25 -1.77 -9.43
CA SER A 83 -1.79 -0.55 -8.76
C SER A 83 -2.65 0.66 -9.12
N ARG A 84 -2.97 0.81 -10.40
CA ARG A 84 -3.87 1.88 -10.89
C ARG A 84 -5.25 1.78 -10.28
N LYS A 85 -5.85 0.59 -10.35
CA LYS A 85 -7.20 0.34 -9.85
C LYS A 85 -7.27 0.62 -8.36
N PHE A 86 -6.37 0.04 -7.58
CA PHE A 86 -6.38 0.21 -6.13
C PHE A 86 -6.11 1.66 -5.71
N SER A 87 -5.17 2.36 -6.36
CA SER A 87 -4.92 3.78 -6.09
C SER A 87 -6.15 4.64 -6.35
N LYS A 88 -6.87 4.38 -7.44
CA LYS A 88 -8.13 5.05 -7.76
C LYS A 88 -9.25 4.72 -6.77
N ASP A 89 -9.41 3.43 -6.44
CA ASP A 89 -10.49 2.95 -5.58
C ASP A 89 -10.29 3.37 -4.10
N SER A 90 -9.04 3.55 -3.66
CA SER A 90 -8.69 3.93 -2.27
C SER A 90 -8.44 5.42 -2.05
N GLY A 91 -8.26 6.20 -3.13
CA GLY A 91 -7.84 7.59 -3.03
C GLY A 91 -6.38 7.79 -2.59
N ALA A 92 -5.60 6.71 -2.42
CA ALA A 92 -4.21 6.77 -1.98
C ALA A 92 -3.23 6.70 -3.15
N ILE A 93 -2.07 7.35 -2.99
CA ILE A 93 -0.89 7.11 -3.84
C ILE A 93 -0.34 5.74 -3.45
N LEU A 94 -0.20 4.84 -4.42
CA LEU A 94 0.31 3.49 -4.19
C LEU A 94 1.72 3.36 -4.76
N VAL A 95 2.66 2.91 -3.93
CA VAL A 95 4.03 2.55 -4.31
C VAL A 95 4.18 1.04 -4.15
N LEU A 96 3.85 0.28 -5.21
CA LEU A 96 3.95 -1.17 -5.21
C LEU A 96 5.41 -1.60 -5.43
N LYS A 97 6.07 -2.00 -4.33
CA LYS A 97 7.48 -2.44 -4.30
C LYS A 97 7.65 -3.77 -5.06
N GLY A 98 8.83 -3.99 -5.64
CA GLY A 98 9.20 -5.19 -6.39
C GLY A 98 10.42 -4.93 -7.28
N ALA A 99 10.77 -5.86 -8.17
CA ALA A 99 11.91 -5.69 -9.08
C ALA A 99 11.76 -4.46 -10.00
N SER A 100 10.51 -4.10 -10.33
CA SER A 100 10.17 -2.79 -10.86
C SER A 100 9.05 -2.20 -10.02
N THR A 101 9.37 -1.10 -9.32
CA THR A 101 8.40 -0.42 -8.46
C THR A 101 7.42 0.35 -9.32
N ILE A 102 6.12 0.19 -9.05
CA ILE A 102 5.05 0.93 -9.72
C ILE A 102 4.53 1.98 -8.76
N ILE A 103 4.47 3.22 -9.21
CA ILE A 103 3.83 4.32 -8.49
C ILE A 103 2.56 4.69 -9.22
N SER A 104 1.40 4.58 -8.58
CA SER A 104 0.11 4.99 -9.13
C SER A 104 -0.52 6.07 -8.26
N THR A 105 -1.12 7.05 -8.92
CA THR A 105 -1.82 8.16 -8.27
C THR A 105 -3.33 8.04 -8.45
N PRO A 106 -4.16 8.57 -7.51
CA PRO A 106 -5.61 8.50 -7.61
C PRO A 106 -6.17 9.17 -8.88
N ASN A 107 -5.45 10.15 -9.41
CA ASN A 107 -5.81 10.89 -10.62
C ASN A 107 -5.55 10.12 -11.92
N GLY A 108 -5.02 8.88 -11.84
CA GLY A 108 -4.84 7.99 -12.98
C GLY A 108 -3.44 7.97 -13.59
N ASN A 109 -2.51 8.81 -13.10
CA ASN A 109 -1.11 8.73 -13.54
C ASN A 109 -0.42 7.52 -12.91
N SER A 110 0.49 6.90 -13.67
CA SER A 110 1.39 5.86 -13.17
C SER A 110 2.81 6.04 -13.69
N TYR A 111 3.78 5.65 -12.87
CA TYR A 111 5.20 5.69 -13.15
C TYR A 111 5.80 4.32 -12.83
N ILE A 112 6.83 3.93 -13.57
CA ILE A 112 7.55 2.68 -13.36
C ILE A 112 9.01 3.02 -13.11
N ASN A 113 9.51 2.63 -11.94
CA ASN A 113 10.94 2.68 -11.65
C ASN A 113 11.57 1.34 -12.02
N ILE A 114 12.46 1.38 -13.01
CA ILE A 114 13.24 0.22 -13.49
C ILE A 114 14.63 0.14 -12.85
N THR A 115 14.98 1.09 -11.98
CA THR A 115 16.26 1.07 -11.26
C THR A 115 16.20 0.16 -10.05
N GLY A 116 17.37 -0.27 -9.59
CA GLY A 116 17.54 -1.19 -8.48
C GLY A 116 18.27 -2.47 -8.90
N ASN A 117 18.51 -3.36 -7.95
CA ASN A 117 19.15 -4.66 -8.19
C ASN A 117 18.68 -5.68 -7.15
N PRO A 118 18.89 -6.99 -7.37
CA PRO A 118 18.44 -8.03 -6.45
C PRO A 118 18.96 -7.89 -5.01
N GLY A 119 20.10 -7.24 -4.79
CA GLY A 119 20.63 -6.98 -3.45
C GLY A 119 19.72 -6.09 -2.59
N MET A 120 18.82 -5.34 -3.21
CA MET A 120 17.80 -4.54 -2.51
C MET A 120 16.66 -5.39 -1.94
N ALA A 121 16.55 -6.68 -2.28
CA ALA A 121 15.60 -7.61 -1.69
C ALA A 121 16.06 -8.11 -0.30
N THR A 122 16.62 -7.22 0.50
CA THR A 122 17.11 -7.48 1.86
C THR A 122 16.20 -6.77 2.87
N ALA A 123 16.02 -7.35 4.04
CA ALA A 123 15.28 -6.71 5.13
C ALA A 123 15.84 -5.30 5.43
N GLY A 124 14.95 -4.33 5.62
CA GLY A 124 15.30 -2.94 5.90
C GLY A 124 15.39 -2.01 4.69
N SER A 125 15.49 -2.51 3.45
CA SER A 125 15.51 -1.62 2.27
C SER A 125 14.19 -0.87 2.08
N GLY A 126 13.07 -1.49 2.46
CA GLY A 126 11.75 -0.87 2.50
C GLY A 126 11.67 0.30 3.48
N ASP A 127 12.26 0.16 4.66
CA ASP A 127 12.26 1.20 5.70
C ASP A 127 13.04 2.44 5.25
N VAL A 128 14.18 2.24 4.57
CA VAL A 128 14.96 3.33 3.97
C VAL A 128 14.14 4.07 2.90
N LEU A 129 13.44 3.33 2.03
CA LEU A 129 12.57 3.94 1.02
C LEU A 129 11.43 4.74 1.65
N ALA A 130 10.78 4.20 2.68
CA ALA A 130 9.72 4.88 3.42
C ALA A 130 10.23 6.20 4.02
N GLY A 131 11.41 6.20 4.63
CA GLY A 131 12.06 7.40 5.17
C GLY A 131 12.37 8.44 4.09
N MET A 132 12.89 8.02 2.93
CA MET A 132 13.15 8.93 1.81
C MET A 132 11.85 9.59 1.31
N ILE A 133 10.79 8.81 1.10
CA ILE A 133 9.50 9.35 0.63
C ILE A 133 8.93 10.36 1.63
N ALA A 134 9.04 10.11 2.93
CA ALA A 134 8.56 11.04 3.95
C ALA A 134 9.36 12.35 4.03
N SER A 135 10.58 12.38 3.47
CA SER A 135 11.50 13.54 3.57
C SER A 135 11.42 14.51 2.39
N PHE A 136 10.98 14.05 1.21
CA PHE A 136 10.86 14.85 -0.02
C PHE A 136 9.44 15.42 -0.19
#